data_AF-A0A2J2HD62-F1
#
_entry.id   AF-A0A2J2HD62-F1
#
_cell.length_a   1.000
_cell.length_b   1.000
_cell.length_c   1.000
_cell.angle_alpha   90.00
_cell.angle_beta   90.00
_cell.angle_gamma   90.00
#
_symmetry.space_group_name_H-M   'P 1'
#
loop_
_entity.id
_entity.type
_entity.pdbx_description
1 polymer ?
#
loop_
_entity_poly.entity_id
_entity_poly.type
_entity_poly.pdbx_seq_one_letter_code
_entity_poly.pdbx_strand_id
1 'polypeptide(L)'
;MDIITILSTIVAVAGIVGGATYGLGARLARIEKDVESLKRGVEDNAREINELRRDVSELKTRVDDLTKAFRWQSDVMLSLVEQLDKKGVIEGVEACKLAFKDITSIIGNPLTEEERKRLLELINKDDLTPEEADELVRLARKVLAEHMDKKEAWWLAYYAAAKRGETYRKYNKKLTPLLD
;
A
#
# COMPACT_ATOMS: atom_id res chain seq x y z
N MET A 1 8.03 -55.38 68.51
CA MET A 1 7.05 -54.76 67.59
C MET A 1 6.06 -55.85 67.24
N ASP A 2 4.76 -55.64 67.48
CA ASP A 2 3.73 -56.67 67.30
C ASP A 2 3.35 -56.79 65.80
N ILE A 3 3.01 -58.00 65.36
CA ILE A 3 2.57 -58.31 63.99
C ILE A 3 1.37 -57.42 63.59
N ILE A 4 0.51 -57.11 64.55
CA ILE A 4 -0.67 -56.24 64.35
C ILE A 4 -0.25 -54.80 63.98
N THR A 5 0.82 -54.27 64.58
CA THR A 5 1.35 -52.93 64.29
C THR A 5 1.95 -52.85 62.88
N ILE A 6 2.65 -53.91 62.46
CA ILE A 6 3.24 -54.00 61.12
C ILE A 6 2.14 -54.05 60.05
N LEU A 7 1.11 -54.89 60.24
CA LEU A 7 -0.02 -54.99 59.32
C LEU A 7 -0.80 -53.67 59.21
N SER A 8 -1.04 -53.00 60.34
CA SER A 8 -1.73 -51.70 60.36
C SER A 8 -0.96 -50.62 59.59
N THR A 9 0.37 -50.62 59.71
CA THR A 9 1.25 -49.68 58.98
C THR A 9 1.24 -49.97 57.48
N ILE A 10 1.27 -51.24 57.08
CA ILE A 10 1.19 -51.65 55.66
C ILE A 10 -0.14 -51.22 55.04
N VAL A 11 -1.26 -51.42 55.73
CA VAL A 11 -2.58 -51.00 55.24
C VAL A 11 -2.66 -49.48 55.09
N ALA A 12 -2.12 -48.71 56.04
CA ALA A 12 -2.08 -47.26 55.96
C ALA A 12 -1.22 -46.77 54.78
N VAL A 13 -0.03 -47.34 54.58
CA VAL A 13 0.84 -47.01 53.45
C VAL A 13 0.19 -47.41 52.12
N ALA A 14 -0.44 -48.59 52.03
CA ALA A 14 -1.17 -49.02 50.84
C ALA A 14 -2.35 -48.10 50.52
N GLY A 15 -3.07 -47.61 51.54
CA GLY A 15 -4.15 -46.63 51.37
C GLY A 15 -3.65 -45.28 50.85
N ILE A 16 -2.53 -44.78 51.38
CA ILE A 16 -1.91 -43.51 50.93
C ILE A 16 -1.39 -43.64 49.49
N VAL A 17 -0.70 -44.73 49.16
CA VAL A 17 -0.19 -45.01 47.81
C VAL A 17 -1.34 -45.24 46.82
N GLY A 18 -2.36 -45.99 47.20
CA GLY A 18 -3.57 -46.21 46.39
C GLY A 18 -4.34 -44.91 46.12
N GLY A 19 -4.52 -44.07 47.14
CA GLY A 19 -5.15 -42.76 46.98
C GLY A 19 -4.33 -41.81 46.09
N ALA A 20 -3.01 -41.78 46.26
CA ALA A 20 -2.11 -40.96 45.43
C ALA A 20 -2.11 -41.42 43.97
N THR A 21 -2.03 -42.73 43.71
CA THR A 21 -2.05 -43.28 42.34
C THR A 21 -3.39 -43.03 41.63
N TYR A 22 -4.51 -43.20 42.32
CA TYR A 22 -5.84 -42.86 41.78
C TYR A 22 -5.96 -41.36 41.48
N GLY A 23 -5.52 -40.49 42.40
CA GLY A 23 -5.55 -39.04 42.22
C GLY A 23 -4.69 -38.56 41.05
N LEU A 24 -3.53 -39.18 40.86
CA LEU A 24 -2.65 -38.91 39.71
C LEU A 24 -3.28 -39.37 38.39
N GLY A 25 -3.89 -40.56 38.36
CA GLY A 25 -4.61 -41.05 37.18
C GLY A 25 -5.74 -40.11 36.75
N ALA A 26 -6.53 -39.62 37.70
CA ALA A 26 -7.61 -38.67 37.42
C ALA A 26 -7.12 -37.27 36.98
N ARG A 27 -5.89 -36.88 37.31
CA ARG A 27 -5.27 -35.63 36.82
C ARG A 27 -4.68 -35.81 35.43
N LEU A 28 -4.01 -36.94 35.17
CA LEU A 28 -3.48 -37.29 33.86
C LEU A 28 -4.60 -37.38 32.80
N ALA A 29 -5.71 -38.06 33.12
CA ALA A 29 -6.86 -38.16 32.22
C ALA A 29 -7.48 -36.79 31.88
N ARG A 30 -7.43 -35.82 32.82
CA ARG A 30 -7.86 -34.44 32.56
C ARG A 30 -6.87 -33.70 31.65
N ILE A 31 -5.58 -33.83 31.92
CA ILE A 31 -4.53 -33.24 31.08
C ILE A 31 -4.63 -33.78 29.64
N GLU A 32 -4.84 -35.08 29.46
CA GLU A 32 -5.04 -35.67 28.13
C GLU A 32 -6.20 -35.02 27.38
N LYS A 33 -7.33 -34.83 28.07
CA LYS A 33 -8.51 -34.17 27.49
C LYS A 33 -8.24 -32.69 27.16
N ASP A 34 -7.57 -31.97 28.04
CA ASP A 34 -7.22 -30.56 27.82
C ASP A 34 -6.25 -30.41 26.64
N VAL A 35 -5.26 -31.31 26.54
CA VAL A 35 -4.32 -31.38 25.41
C VAL A 35 -5.04 -31.70 24.11
N GLU A 36 -6.01 -32.62 24.13
CA GLU A 36 -6.81 -32.94 22.95
C GLU A 36 -7.66 -31.74 22.49
N SER A 37 -8.28 -31.04 23.45
CA SER A 37 -9.02 -29.80 23.17
C SER A 37 -8.13 -28.71 22.60
N LEU A 38 -6.93 -28.52 23.17
CA LEU A 38 -5.94 -27.58 22.65
C LEU A 38 -5.49 -27.95 21.24
N LYS A 39 -5.26 -29.24 20.97
CA LYS A 39 -4.88 -29.72 19.64
C LYS A 39 -5.95 -29.36 18.60
N ARG A 40 -7.23 -29.59 18.91
CA ARG A 40 -8.34 -29.20 18.03
C ARG A 40 -8.39 -27.68 17.82
N GLY A 41 -8.26 -26.90 18.88
CA GLY A 41 -8.22 -25.44 18.78
C GLY A 41 -7.06 -24.93 17.93
N VAL A 42 -5.88 -25.55 18.03
CA VAL A 42 -4.72 -25.24 17.17
C VAL A 42 -4.98 -25.61 15.71
N GLU A 43 -5.62 -26.75 15.45
CA GLU A 43 -5.99 -27.18 14.08
C GLU A 43 -7.01 -26.23 13.44
N ASP A 44 -8.01 -25.78 14.19
CA ASP A 44 -9.01 -24.82 13.71
C ASP A 44 -8.38 -23.45 13.45
N ASN A 45 -7.55 -22.95 14.37
CA ASN A 45 -6.78 -21.72 14.15
C ASN A 45 -5.88 -21.81 12.91
N ALA A 46 -5.26 -22.97 12.66
CA ALA A 46 -4.43 -23.16 11.47
C ALA A 46 -5.25 -23.10 10.17
N ARG A 47 -6.52 -23.52 10.18
CA ARG A 47 -7.41 -23.37 9.03
C ARG A 47 -7.78 -21.92 8.80
N GLU A 48 -8.19 -21.20 9.84
CA GLU A 48 -8.54 -19.78 9.75
C GLU A 48 -7.37 -18.92 9.25
N ILE A 49 -6.16 -19.18 9.73
CA ILE A 49 -4.94 -18.49 9.24
C ILE A 49 -4.71 -18.74 7.75
N ASN A 50 -4.97 -19.95 7.25
CA ASN A 50 -4.81 -20.27 5.84
C ASN A 50 -5.86 -19.58 4.97
N GLU A 51 -7.10 -19.43 5.47
CA GLU A 51 -8.15 -18.68 4.80
C GLU A 51 -7.81 -17.18 4.75
N LEU A 52 -7.43 -16.59 5.88
CA LEU A 52 -6.97 -15.20 5.94
C LEU A 52 -5.80 -14.93 4.98
N ARG A 53 -4.87 -15.88 4.86
CA ARG A 53 -3.75 -15.75 3.91
C ARG A 53 -4.21 -15.72 2.46
N ARG A 54 -5.26 -16.48 2.10
CA ARG A 54 -5.85 -16.45 0.76
C ARG A 54 -6.56 -15.12 0.52
N ASP A 55 -7.37 -14.67 1.47
CA ASP A 55 -8.11 -13.41 1.36
C ASP A 55 -7.17 -12.21 1.21
N VAL A 56 -6.08 -12.17 1.98
CA VAL A 56 -5.03 -11.14 1.86
C VAL A 56 -4.35 -11.21 0.49
N SER A 57 -4.10 -12.41 -0.04
CA SER A 57 -3.51 -12.57 -1.37
C SER A 57 -4.45 -12.07 -2.47
N GLU A 58 -5.74 -12.37 -2.36
CA GLU A 58 -6.74 -11.90 -3.31
C GLU A 58 -6.90 -10.38 -3.25
N LEU A 59 -6.94 -9.81 -2.04
CA LEU A 59 -7.00 -8.37 -1.83
C LEU A 59 -5.81 -7.66 -2.46
N LYS A 60 -4.60 -8.23 -2.33
CA LYS A 60 -3.40 -7.69 -2.98
C LYS A 60 -3.56 -7.64 -4.50
N THR A 61 -4.03 -8.73 -5.13
CA THR A 61 -4.28 -8.76 -6.58
C THR A 61 -5.31 -7.71 -7.00
N ARG A 62 -6.42 -7.58 -6.27
CA ARG A 62 -7.46 -6.58 -6.55
C ARG A 62 -6.94 -5.14 -6.44
N VAL A 63 -6.10 -4.85 -5.43
CA VAL A 63 -5.45 -3.54 -5.26
C VAL A 63 -4.45 -3.25 -6.37
N ASP A 64 -3.68 -4.25 -6.81
CA ASP A 64 -2.74 -4.11 -7.93
C ASP A 64 -3.49 -3.77 -9.23
N ASP A 65 -4.61 -4.45 -9.49
CA ASP A 65 -5.42 -4.20 -10.69
C ASP A 65 -6.10 -2.82 -10.65
N LEU A 66 -6.57 -2.38 -9.47
CA LEU A 66 -7.09 -1.03 -9.29
C LEU A 66 -6.00 0.04 -9.53
N THR A 67 -4.78 -0.20 -9.04
CA THR A 67 -3.63 0.69 -9.26
C THR A 67 -3.30 0.82 -10.75
N LYS A 68 -3.34 -0.29 -11.50
CA LYS A 68 -3.15 -0.27 -12.96
C LYS A 68 -4.25 0.51 -13.67
N ALA A 69 -5.52 0.34 -13.26
CA ALA A 69 -6.65 1.05 -13.85
C ALA A 69 -6.53 2.57 -13.65
N PHE A 70 -6.15 3.02 -12.46
CA PHE A 70 -5.91 4.44 -12.19
C PHE A 70 -4.75 5.03 -13.00
N ARG A 71 -3.65 4.28 -13.17
CA ARG A 71 -2.53 4.70 -14.01
C ARG A 71 -2.95 4.89 -15.47
N TRP A 72 -3.65 3.90 -16.04
CA TRP A 72 -4.15 4.00 -17.40
C TRP A 72 -5.13 5.18 -17.57
N GLN A 73 -6.07 5.35 -16.64
CA GLN A 73 -6.99 6.48 -16.66
C GLN A 73 -6.24 7.83 -16.64
N SER A 74 -5.19 7.93 -15.80
CA SER A 74 -4.33 9.11 -15.74
C SER A 74 -3.69 9.41 -17.09
N ASP A 75 -3.10 8.41 -17.74
CA ASP A 75 -2.43 8.59 -19.04
C ASP A 75 -3.40 9.03 -20.14
N VAL A 76 -4.61 8.47 -20.16
CA VAL A 76 -5.68 8.90 -21.07
C VAL A 76 -6.04 10.36 -20.83
N MET A 77 -6.24 10.76 -19.57
CA MET A 77 -6.60 12.12 -19.22
C MET A 77 -5.49 13.13 -19.55
N LEU A 78 -4.23 12.81 -19.26
CA LEU A 78 -3.09 13.66 -19.58
C LEU A 78 -2.95 13.85 -21.09
N SER A 79 -3.09 12.76 -21.86
CA SER A 79 -3.04 12.81 -23.33
C SER A 79 -4.18 13.66 -23.91
N LEU A 80 -5.37 13.58 -23.32
CA LEU A 80 -6.51 14.40 -23.75
C LEU A 80 -6.25 15.89 -23.48
N VAL A 81 -5.81 16.24 -22.26
CA VAL A 81 -5.49 17.62 -21.88
C VAL A 81 -4.43 18.21 -22.82
N GLU A 82 -3.36 17.46 -23.06
CA GLU A 82 -2.29 17.87 -23.97
C GLU A 82 -2.80 18.10 -25.41
N GLN A 83 -3.62 17.20 -25.93
CA GLN A 83 -4.18 17.33 -27.28
C GLN A 83 -5.14 18.51 -27.41
N LEU A 84 -5.97 18.76 -26.39
CA LEU A 84 -6.90 19.89 -26.37
C LEU A 84 -6.14 21.22 -26.30
N ASP A 85 -5.13 21.32 -25.45
CA ASP A 85 -4.33 22.53 -25.33
C ASP A 85 -3.48 22.80 -26.59
N LYS A 86 -2.93 21.75 -27.21
CA LYS A 86 -2.28 21.88 -28.52
C LYS A 86 -3.22 22.41 -29.59
N LYS A 87 -4.52 22.15 -29.50
CA LYS A 87 -5.53 22.72 -30.40
C LYS A 87 -5.96 24.13 -29.99
N GLY A 88 -5.47 24.65 -28.86
CA GLY A 88 -5.84 25.94 -28.29
C GLY A 88 -7.24 25.96 -27.68
N VAL A 89 -7.76 24.80 -27.26
CA VAL A 89 -9.12 24.67 -26.71
C VAL A 89 -9.17 24.97 -25.22
N ILE A 90 -8.06 24.75 -24.51
CA ILE A 90 -7.99 25.00 -23.06
C ILE A 90 -7.58 26.46 -22.83
N GLU A 91 -8.36 27.16 -22.03
CA GLU A 91 -8.06 28.51 -21.56
C GLU A 91 -7.68 28.49 -20.07
N GLY A 92 -6.87 29.45 -19.64
CA GLY A 92 -6.58 29.64 -18.21
C GLY A 92 -5.70 28.56 -17.58
N VAL A 93 -4.83 27.89 -18.36
CA VAL A 93 -3.85 26.91 -17.84
C VAL A 93 -3.04 27.48 -16.67
N GLU A 94 -2.63 28.74 -16.76
CA GLU A 94 -1.90 29.42 -15.68
C GLU A 94 -2.72 29.57 -14.39
N ALA A 95 -4.05 29.72 -14.48
CA ALA A 95 -4.92 29.77 -13.31
C ALA A 95 -4.95 28.43 -12.55
N CYS A 96 -4.63 27.30 -13.22
CA CYS A 96 -4.53 26.00 -12.57
C CYS A 96 -3.42 25.93 -11.51
N LYS A 97 -2.44 26.84 -11.53
CA LYS A 97 -1.41 26.96 -10.47
C LYS A 97 -2.01 27.13 -9.08
N LEU A 98 -3.18 27.76 -8.98
CA LEU A 98 -3.90 27.89 -7.71
C LEU A 98 -4.34 26.54 -7.12
N ALA A 99 -4.64 25.57 -7.99
CA ALA A 99 -5.11 24.24 -7.59
C ALA A 99 -3.98 23.33 -7.05
N PHE A 100 -2.72 23.72 -7.26
CA PHE A 100 -1.54 23.03 -6.71
C PHE A 100 -0.58 24.00 -6.02
N LYS A 101 -1.05 25.14 -5.51
CA LYS A 101 -0.18 26.15 -4.84
C LYS A 101 0.62 25.57 -3.67
N ASP A 102 0.06 24.57 -2.99
CA ASP A 102 0.62 23.92 -1.81
C ASP A 102 1.46 22.67 -2.16
N ILE A 103 1.80 22.48 -3.45
CA ILE A 103 2.55 21.32 -3.95
C ILE A 103 3.92 21.15 -3.27
N THR A 104 4.52 22.25 -2.81
CA THR A 104 5.82 22.25 -2.11
C THR A 104 5.82 21.35 -0.87
N SER A 105 4.65 21.12 -0.26
CA SER A 105 4.48 20.21 0.87
C SER A 105 4.60 18.73 0.51
N ILE A 106 4.39 18.35 -0.77
CA ILE A 106 4.34 16.95 -1.20
C ILE A 106 5.45 16.56 -2.20
N ILE A 107 6.07 17.51 -2.90
CA ILE A 107 7.19 17.21 -3.82
C ILE A 107 8.46 16.68 -3.11
N GLY A 108 8.43 16.64 -1.77
CA GLY A 108 9.24 15.81 -0.85
C GLY A 108 9.84 14.55 -1.46
N ASN A 109 8.91 13.68 -1.78
CA ASN A 109 9.11 12.37 -2.32
C ASN A 109 8.30 12.36 -3.61
N PRO A 110 8.78 11.87 -4.75
CA PRO A 110 10.00 11.10 -4.98
C PRO A 110 11.15 11.93 -5.57
N LEU A 111 11.05 13.27 -5.52
CA LEU A 111 12.02 14.13 -6.17
C LEU A 111 13.23 14.43 -5.29
N THR A 112 14.41 14.46 -5.91
CA THR A 112 15.61 15.01 -5.27
C THR A 112 15.50 16.54 -5.12
N GLU A 113 16.34 17.14 -4.27
CA GLU A 113 16.38 18.60 -4.08
C GLU A 113 16.60 19.36 -5.40
N GLU A 114 17.48 18.86 -6.27
CA GLU A 114 17.71 19.44 -7.60
C GLU A 114 16.48 19.30 -8.50
N GLU A 115 15.83 18.14 -8.51
CA GLU A 115 14.62 17.90 -9.29
C GLU A 115 13.46 18.79 -8.83
N ARG A 116 13.35 19.07 -7.52
CA ARG A 116 12.33 19.98 -6.98
C ARG A 116 12.59 21.41 -7.39
N LYS A 117 13.83 21.87 -7.25
CA LYS A 117 14.22 23.21 -7.67
C LYS A 117 13.94 23.39 -9.16
N ARG A 118 14.29 22.38 -9.97
CA ARG A 118 14.04 22.37 -11.41
C ARG A 118 12.54 22.37 -11.74
N LEU A 119 11.74 21.56 -11.05
CA LEU A 119 10.29 21.54 -11.22
C LEU A 119 9.69 22.92 -10.93
N LEU A 120 10.08 23.56 -9.82
CA LEU A 120 9.59 24.88 -9.44
C LEU A 120 10.05 25.97 -10.42
N GLU A 121 11.27 25.87 -10.96
CA GLU A 121 11.74 26.76 -12.03
C GLU A 121 10.86 26.64 -13.27
N LEU A 122 10.60 25.41 -13.74
CA LEU A 122 9.77 25.14 -14.93
C LEU A 122 8.32 25.58 -14.73
N ILE A 123 7.75 25.41 -13.53
CA ILE A 123 6.40 25.90 -13.21
C ILE A 123 6.33 27.43 -13.33
N ASN A 124 7.35 28.15 -12.87
CA ASN A 124 7.34 29.61 -12.83
C ASN A 124 7.83 30.28 -14.12
N LYS A 125 8.29 29.50 -15.10
CA LYS A 125 8.75 30.02 -16.39
C LYS A 125 7.57 30.24 -17.34
N ASP A 126 7.48 31.43 -17.94
CA ASP A 126 6.39 31.79 -18.85
C ASP A 126 6.39 30.94 -20.13
N ASP A 127 7.57 30.83 -20.76
CA ASP A 127 7.78 30.14 -22.02
C ASP A 127 8.76 28.97 -21.85
N LEU A 128 8.29 27.77 -22.15
CA LEU A 128 9.10 26.55 -22.16
C LEU A 128 9.56 26.21 -23.58
N THR A 129 10.79 25.71 -23.72
CA THR A 129 11.16 24.95 -24.93
C THR A 129 10.45 23.59 -24.93
N PRO A 130 10.32 22.90 -26.07
CA PRO A 130 9.73 21.56 -26.13
C PRO A 130 10.39 20.57 -25.16
N GLU A 131 11.72 20.64 -25.03
CA GLU A 131 12.51 19.78 -24.16
C GLU A 131 12.27 20.09 -22.68
N GLU A 132 12.11 21.37 -22.32
CA GLU A 132 11.73 21.78 -20.97
C GLU A 132 10.30 21.38 -20.61
N ALA A 133 9.38 21.41 -21.59
CA ALA A 133 8.02 20.94 -21.40
C ALA A 133 7.95 19.41 -21.22
N ASP A 134 8.76 18.65 -21.96
CA ASP A 134 8.95 17.22 -21.74
C ASP A 134 9.50 16.95 -20.32
N GLU A 135 10.48 17.74 -19.87
CA GLU A 135 11.05 17.65 -18.53
C GLU A 135 10.03 17.93 -17.44
N LEU A 136 9.21 18.98 -17.61
CA LEU A 136 8.13 19.34 -16.68
C LEU A 136 7.14 18.17 -16.52
N VAL A 137 6.73 17.54 -17.62
CA VAL A 137 5.82 16.38 -17.57
C VAL A 137 6.48 15.19 -16.88
N ARG A 138 7.76 14.91 -17.16
CA ARG A 138 8.51 13.83 -16.50
C ARG A 138 8.53 14.01 -14.98
N LEU A 139 8.83 15.21 -14.50
CA LEU A 139 8.87 15.53 -13.07
C LEU A 139 7.48 15.50 -12.44
N ALA A 140 6.47 16.06 -13.10
CA ALA A 140 5.08 16.03 -12.63
C ALA A 140 4.55 14.59 -12.49
N ARG A 141 4.89 13.70 -13.42
CA ARG A 141 4.50 12.28 -13.36
C ARG A 141 5.15 11.52 -12.22
N LYS A 142 6.41 11.82 -11.89
CA LYS A 142 7.05 11.27 -10.70
C LYS A 142 6.25 11.63 -9.44
N VAL A 143 5.90 12.91 -9.29
CA VAL A 143 5.08 13.37 -8.16
C VAL A 143 3.71 12.70 -8.16
N LEU A 144 3.06 12.60 -9.31
CA LEU A 144 1.76 11.93 -9.43
C LEU A 144 1.85 10.46 -9.03
N ALA A 145 2.85 9.71 -9.51
CA ALA A 145 2.99 8.29 -9.22
C ALA A 145 3.14 8.00 -7.72
N GLU A 146 3.80 8.89 -6.98
CA GLU A 146 3.97 8.78 -5.52
C GLU A 146 2.75 9.27 -4.74
N HIS A 147 2.13 10.37 -5.19
CA HIS A 147 1.06 11.08 -4.47
C HIS A 147 -0.26 11.06 -5.24
N MET A 148 -0.64 9.93 -5.84
CA MET A 148 -1.93 9.77 -6.54
C MET A 148 -3.14 10.01 -5.60
N ASP A 149 -2.93 9.95 -4.29
CA ASP A 149 -3.93 10.26 -3.26
C ASP A 149 -4.14 11.78 -3.05
N LYS A 150 -3.26 12.64 -3.60
CA LYS A 150 -3.30 14.09 -3.44
C LYS A 150 -3.79 14.79 -4.70
N LYS A 151 -4.77 15.68 -4.55
CA LYS A 151 -5.36 16.42 -5.67
C LYS A 151 -4.33 17.33 -6.36
N GLU A 152 -3.40 17.88 -5.60
CA GLU A 152 -2.35 18.78 -6.06
C GLU A 152 -1.43 18.07 -7.08
N ALA A 153 -1.14 16.79 -6.88
CA ALA A 153 -0.31 16.00 -7.79
C ALA A 153 -1.00 15.79 -9.15
N TRP A 154 -2.32 15.54 -9.14
CA TRP A 154 -3.13 15.47 -10.36
C TRP A 154 -3.15 16.81 -11.11
N TRP A 155 -3.39 17.91 -10.40
CA TRP A 155 -3.41 19.24 -11.01
C TRP A 155 -2.05 19.65 -11.58
N LEU A 156 -0.94 19.31 -10.90
CA LEU A 156 0.40 19.52 -11.44
C LEU A 156 0.61 18.73 -12.75
N ALA A 157 0.17 17.48 -12.80
CA ALA A 157 0.30 16.65 -14.00
C ALA A 157 -0.54 17.19 -15.17
N TYR A 158 -1.78 17.63 -14.91
CA TYR A 158 -2.62 18.28 -15.92
C TYR A 158 -2.03 19.59 -16.42
N TYR A 159 -1.52 20.42 -15.51
CA TYR A 159 -0.81 21.66 -15.86
C TYR A 159 0.40 21.37 -16.76
N ALA A 160 1.23 20.40 -16.39
CA ALA A 160 2.40 20.01 -17.18
C ALA A 160 2.01 19.54 -18.60
N ALA A 161 0.99 18.69 -18.70
CA ALA A 161 0.49 18.20 -19.99
C ALA A 161 -0.08 19.33 -20.86
N ALA A 162 -0.81 20.28 -20.25
CA ALA A 162 -1.32 21.46 -20.96
C ALA A 162 -0.17 22.35 -21.46
N LYS A 163 0.80 22.71 -20.59
CA LYS A 163 1.98 23.49 -21.00
C LYS A 163 2.77 22.83 -22.13
N ARG A 164 2.89 21.49 -22.13
CA ARG A 164 3.49 20.76 -23.24
C ARG A 164 2.68 20.89 -24.53
N GLY A 165 1.36 20.77 -24.46
CA GLY A 165 0.46 21.04 -25.59
C GLY A 165 0.65 22.44 -26.18
N GLU A 166 0.65 23.46 -25.32
CA GLU A 166 0.87 24.87 -25.67
C GLU A 166 2.21 25.07 -26.36
N THR A 167 3.29 24.59 -25.74
CA THR A 167 4.64 24.71 -26.29
C THR A 167 4.72 24.03 -27.65
N TYR A 168 4.20 22.80 -27.80
CA TYR A 168 4.27 22.11 -29.08
C TYR A 168 3.43 22.78 -30.16
N ARG A 169 2.31 23.42 -29.81
CA ARG A 169 1.54 24.30 -30.71
C ARG A 169 2.38 25.50 -31.15
N LYS A 170 2.99 26.23 -30.20
CA LYS A 170 3.82 27.42 -30.47
C LYS A 170 5.00 27.11 -31.39
N TYR A 171 5.66 25.97 -31.21
CA TYR A 171 6.79 25.53 -32.02
C TYR A 171 6.39 24.70 -33.26
N ASN A 172 5.09 24.54 -33.55
CA ASN A 172 4.56 23.72 -34.65
C ASN A 172 5.16 22.29 -34.72
N LYS A 173 5.46 21.69 -33.55
CA LYS A 173 6.02 20.34 -33.47
C LYS A 173 4.91 19.30 -33.46
N LYS A 174 5.18 18.12 -34.03
CA LYS A 174 4.29 16.96 -33.86
C LYS A 174 4.35 16.49 -32.41
N LEU A 175 3.20 16.21 -31.81
CA LEU A 175 3.16 15.61 -30.48
C LEU A 175 3.64 14.18 -30.61
N THR A 176 4.69 13.86 -29.87
CA THR A 176 5.01 12.47 -29.56
C THR A 176 4.14 12.04 -28.39
N PRO A 177 3.60 10.81 -28.40
CA PRO A 177 2.84 10.29 -27.27
C PRO A 177 3.63 10.44 -25.97
N LEU A 178 2.94 10.75 -24.89
CA LEU A 178 3.48 10.75 -23.53
C LEU A 178 3.83 9.32 -23.05
N LEU A 179 4.02 8.34 -23.94
CA LEU A 179 4.13 6.93 -23.56
C LEU A 179 5.53 6.41 -23.88
N ASP A 180 6.24 6.05 -22.81
CA ASP A 180 7.02 4.82 -22.70
C ASP A 180 6.36 3.96 -21.61
#